data_AF-A0A1F5RGJ8-F1
#
_entry.id   AF-A0A1F5RGJ8-F1
#
_cell.length_a   1.000
_cell.length_b   1.000
_cell.length_c   1.000
_cell.angle_alpha   90.00
_cell.angle_beta   90.00
_cell.angle_gamma   90.00
#
_symmetry.space_group_name_H-M   'P 1'
#
loop_
_entity.id
_entity.type
_entity.pdbx_description
1 polymer ?
#
loop_
_entity_poly.entity_id
_entity_poly.type
_entity_poly.pdbx_seq_one_letter_code
_entity_poly.pdbx_strand_id
1 'polypeptide(L)'
;MLNTAQNPFIFMTSSSLVTITDRRAGNIKELLEGIREVSGSSIYHHSHQVYREWQTFGRPPIHDFGYWVGEVIREKGLGERLAAVDPTQYDDIRSFRNRLAEIIEEHLASDPIINQAPPGSQFNFCESTSVILDTGTRAGNLDEFIQALGMITRRSLYYHLFEARIRLHRFDNDFSIWLREHLEAPEIADEISKLDISVYSLEQIRGHLFIILGKFRGVPPRELVKKVVQLPAEMIELLMDTISYPVRSLNRFIDEKIKPEDLPDLRLRSKNKRGKK
;
A
#
# COMPACT_ATOMS: atom_id res chain seq x y z
N MET A 1 15.21 24.24 -15.12
CA MET A 1 14.08 25.11 -14.74
C MET A 1 13.02 24.23 -14.11
N LEU A 2 12.32 24.70 -13.08
CA LEU A 2 11.27 23.92 -12.42
C LEU A 2 10.01 24.01 -13.28
N ASN A 3 9.63 22.91 -13.93
CA ASN A 3 8.39 22.85 -14.70
C ASN A 3 7.20 23.15 -13.77
N THR A 4 6.36 24.09 -14.19
CA THR A 4 5.06 24.33 -13.56
C THR A 4 4.02 23.54 -14.34
N ALA A 5 3.26 22.72 -13.65
CA ALA A 5 2.22 21.89 -14.24
C ALA A 5 1.08 22.76 -14.78
N GLN A 6 0.58 22.39 -15.97
CA GLN A 6 -0.60 23.04 -16.55
C GLN A 6 -1.85 22.81 -15.67
N ASN A 7 -1.92 21.66 -14.99
CA ASN A 7 -2.92 21.33 -13.99
C ASN A 7 -2.23 20.99 -12.65
N PRO A 8 -2.52 21.69 -11.55
CA PRO A 8 -1.94 21.37 -10.25
C PRO A 8 -2.43 20.00 -9.76
N PHE A 9 -1.57 19.26 -9.05
CA PHE A 9 -1.98 18.06 -8.34
C PHE A 9 -2.94 18.44 -7.21
N ILE A 10 -4.04 17.70 -7.11
CA ILE A 10 -5.06 17.86 -6.08
C ILE A 10 -4.94 16.68 -5.12
N PHE A 11 -4.49 16.95 -3.90
CA PHE A 11 -4.47 15.93 -2.87
C PHE A 11 -5.87 15.71 -2.31
N MET A 12 -6.30 14.46 -2.40
CA MET A 12 -7.57 13.95 -1.92
C MET A 12 -7.30 12.95 -0.80
N THR A 13 -8.31 12.68 0.01
CA THR A 13 -8.29 11.61 1.01
C THR A 13 -9.60 10.84 0.96
N SER A 14 -9.57 9.60 1.44
CA SER A 14 -10.79 8.81 1.64
C SER A 14 -11.06 8.56 3.13
N SER A 15 -12.35 8.46 3.46
CA SER A 15 -12.84 7.86 4.69
C SER A 15 -13.83 6.76 4.34
N SER A 16 -13.82 5.64 5.05
CA SER A 16 -14.67 4.50 4.76
C SER A 16 -15.79 4.35 5.79
N LEU A 17 -17.02 4.24 5.33
CA LEU A 17 -18.13 3.75 6.14
C LEU A 17 -18.27 2.24 5.92
N VAL A 18 -18.20 1.47 6.99
CA VAL A 18 -18.35 0.00 6.94
C VAL A 18 -19.80 -0.37 7.26
N THR A 19 -20.40 -1.17 6.39
CA THR A 19 -21.74 -1.74 6.57
C THR A 19 -21.62 -3.25 6.68
N ILE A 20 -22.22 -3.84 7.70
CA ILE A 20 -22.31 -5.30 7.83
C ILE A 20 -23.42 -5.78 6.91
N THR A 21 -23.14 -6.78 6.05
CA THR A 21 -24.17 -7.39 5.21
C THR A 21 -24.90 -8.49 5.96
N ASP A 22 -26.03 -8.94 5.42
CA ASP A 22 -26.76 -10.12 5.91
C ASP A 22 -26.11 -11.45 5.51
N ARG A 23 -25.07 -11.41 4.67
CA ARG A 23 -24.41 -12.59 4.13
C ARG A 23 -23.26 -13.05 5.01
N ARG A 24 -23.23 -14.36 5.26
CA ARG A 24 -22.21 -15.03 6.07
C ARG A 24 -21.82 -16.36 5.43
N ALA A 25 -20.60 -16.81 5.71
CA ALA A 25 -20.14 -18.15 5.34
C ALA A 25 -19.68 -18.92 6.58
N GLY A 26 -20.22 -20.12 6.75
CA GLY A 26 -19.81 -21.10 7.75
C GLY A 26 -18.81 -22.13 7.22
N ASN A 27 -18.61 -22.22 5.91
CA ASN A 27 -17.64 -23.13 5.30
C ASN A 27 -17.16 -22.61 3.95
N ILE A 28 -16.27 -23.36 3.29
CA ILE A 28 -15.64 -22.92 2.04
C ILE A 28 -16.60 -22.86 0.85
N LYS A 29 -17.68 -23.67 0.84
CA LYS A 29 -18.70 -23.62 -0.23
C LYS A 29 -19.53 -22.35 -0.12
N GLU A 30 -20.00 -22.04 1.08
CA GLU A 30 -20.71 -20.79 1.36
C GLU A 30 -19.82 -19.56 1.15
N LEU A 31 -18.50 -19.67 1.42
CA LEU A 31 -17.56 -18.59 1.13
C LEU A 31 -17.47 -18.33 -0.39
N LEU A 32 -17.41 -19.39 -1.21
CA LEU A 32 -17.38 -19.27 -2.66
C LEU A 32 -18.66 -18.62 -3.20
N GLU A 33 -19.83 -19.07 -2.74
CA GLU A 33 -21.13 -18.46 -3.05
C GLU A 33 -21.12 -16.98 -2.63
N GLY A 34 -20.63 -16.70 -1.43
CA GLY A 34 -20.43 -15.36 -0.89
C GLY A 34 -19.63 -14.45 -1.82
N ILE A 35 -18.42 -14.87 -2.17
CA ILE A 35 -17.48 -14.15 -3.05
C ILE A 35 -18.09 -13.85 -4.41
N ARG A 36 -18.88 -14.78 -4.98
CA ARG A 36 -19.51 -14.60 -6.29
C ARG A 36 -20.60 -13.53 -6.28
N GLU A 37 -21.38 -13.45 -5.20
CA GLU A 37 -22.60 -12.63 -5.16
C GLU A 37 -22.45 -11.27 -4.48
N VAL A 38 -21.56 -11.13 -3.50
CA VAL A 38 -21.40 -9.85 -2.77
C VAL A 38 -20.94 -8.72 -3.71
N SER A 39 -21.12 -7.46 -3.29
CA SER A 39 -20.67 -6.33 -4.09
C SER A 39 -19.14 -6.25 -4.21
N GLY A 40 -18.65 -5.50 -5.20
CA GLY A 40 -17.22 -5.20 -5.33
C GLY A 40 -16.65 -4.54 -4.07
N SER A 41 -17.45 -3.69 -3.43
CA SER A 41 -17.10 -3.02 -2.17
C SER A 41 -16.88 -4.00 -1.01
N SER A 42 -17.56 -5.14 -1.00
CA SER A 42 -17.31 -6.18 0.01
C SER A 42 -15.97 -6.87 -0.23
N ILE A 43 -15.70 -7.27 -1.47
CA ILE A 43 -14.40 -7.84 -1.83
C ILE A 43 -13.28 -6.87 -1.50
N TYR A 44 -13.43 -5.58 -1.81
CA TYR A 44 -12.45 -4.55 -1.51
C TYR A 44 -12.22 -4.40 0.01
N HIS A 45 -13.29 -4.36 0.80
CA HIS A 45 -13.20 -4.26 2.26
C HIS A 45 -12.30 -5.37 2.84
N HIS A 46 -12.59 -6.62 2.46
CA HIS A 46 -11.90 -7.80 2.98
C HIS A 46 -10.50 -8.05 2.39
N SER A 47 -10.06 -7.24 1.41
CA SER A 47 -8.76 -7.45 0.74
C SER A 47 -7.83 -6.26 0.71
N HIS A 48 -8.34 -5.04 0.59
CA HIS A 48 -7.52 -3.85 0.37
C HIS A 48 -7.40 -2.98 1.61
N GLN A 49 -8.38 -3.00 2.53
CA GLN A 49 -8.35 -2.11 3.68
C GLN A 49 -7.24 -2.43 4.67
N VAL A 50 -6.78 -3.68 4.70
CA VAL A 50 -5.66 -4.10 5.52
C VAL A 50 -4.39 -3.26 5.25
N TYR A 51 -4.16 -2.82 4.01
CA TYR A 51 -3.03 -1.95 3.65
C TYR A 51 -3.17 -0.52 4.17
N ARG A 52 -4.39 -0.06 4.45
CA ARG A 52 -4.63 1.28 5.03
C ARG A 52 -4.16 1.35 6.48
N GLU A 53 -4.31 0.26 7.21
CA GLU A 53 -4.11 0.19 8.66
C GLU A 53 -2.81 -0.50 9.05
N TRP A 54 -2.18 -1.21 8.10
CA TRP A 54 -0.94 -1.92 8.33
C TRP A 54 0.18 -0.97 8.78
N GLN A 55 0.60 -1.15 10.03
CA GLN A 55 1.79 -0.56 10.61
C GLN A 55 2.86 -1.65 10.70
N THR A 56 4.11 -1.27 10.44
CA THR A 56 5.27 -2.11 10.09
C THR A 56 5.74 -3.14 11.15
N PHE A 57 4.90 -3.59 12.06
CA PHE A 57 5.24 -4.62 13.05
C PHE A 57 4.85 -6.01 12.53
N GLY A 58 5.55 -6.51 11.49
CA GLY A 58 5.46 -7.93 11.14
C GLY A 58 5.54 -8.28 9.64
N ARG A 59 4.87 -9.38 9.29
CA ARG A 59 4.73 -9.89 7.92
C ARG A 59 3.86 -8.92 7.09
N PRO A 60 3.98 -8.94 5.74
CA PRO A 60 3.01 -8.27 4.88
C PRO A 60 1.58 -8.63 5.30
N PRO A 61 0.63 -7.71 5.14
CA PRO A 61 -0.74 -7.97 5.55
C PRO A 61 -1.33 -9.10 4.73
N ILE A 62 -2.10 -9.97 5.38
CA ILE A 62 -2.87 -11.03 4.73
C ILE A 62 -4.32 -10.57 4.68
N HIS A 63 -4.95 -10.68 3.53
CA HIS A 63 -6.37 -10.36 3.39
C HIS A 63 -7.27 -11.38 4.10
N ASP A 64 -8.48 -10.96 4.48
CA ASP A 64 -9.36 -11.72 5.36
C ASP A 64 -9.72 -13.10 4.81
N PHE A 65 -9.87 -13.23 3.48
CA PHE A 65 -10.17 -14.53 2.86
C PHE A 65 -9.09 -15.59 3.13
N GLY A 66 -7.81 -15.26 2.93
CA GLY A 66 -6.71 -16.19 3.17
C GLY A 66 -6.55 -16.49 4.65
N TYR A 67 -6.68 -15.46 5.50
CA TYR A 67 -6.65 -15.60 6.95
C TYR A 67 -7.76 -16.51 7.47
N TRP A 68 -9.02 -16.24 7.11
CA TRP A 68 -10.17 -17.00 7.61
C TRP A 68 -10.12 -18.46 7.18
N VAL A 69 -9.75 -18.74 5.92
CA VAL A 69 -9.63 -20.12 5.44
C VAL A 69 -8.50 -20.87 6.14
N GLY A 70 -7.32 -20.25 6.27
CA GLY A 70 -6.15 -20.88 6.89
C GLY A 70 -6.29 -21.07 8.40
N GLU A 71 -6.76 -20.05 9.11
CA GLU A 71 -6.73 -19.99 10.57
C GLU A 71 -8.06 -20.40 11.22
N VAL A 72 -9.20 -20.05 10.61
CA VAL A 72 -10.54 -20.34 11.17
C VAL A 72 -11.09 -21.67 10.67
N ILE A 73 -11.10 -21.87 9.34
CA ILE A 73 -11.54 -23.13 8.72
C ILE A 73 -10.47 -24.24 8.84
N ARG A 74 -9.23 -23.86 9.20
CA ARG A 74 -8.07 -24.75 9.37
C ARG A 74 -7.61 -25.47 8.10
N GLU A 75 -7.93 -24.91 6.94
CA GLU A 75 -7.48 -25.40 5.64
C GLU A 75 -6.21 -24.68 5.20
N LYS A 76 -5.09 -24.99 5.88
CA LYS A 76 -3.81 -24.25 5.73
C LYS A 76 -3.36 -24.10 4.29
N GLY A 77 -3.38 -25.18 3.50
CA GLY A 77 -2.92 -25.15 2.11
C GLY A 77 -3.78 -24.26 1.21
N LEU A 78 -5.11 -24.25 1.41
CA LEU A 78 -5.99 -23.33 0.69
C LEU A 78 -5.83 -21.89 1.17
N GLY A 79 -5.73 -21.69 2.49
CA GLY A 79 -5.50 -20.39 3.10
C GLY A 79 -4.22 -19.73 2.58
N GLU A 80 -3.12 -20.48 2.48
CA GLU A 80 -1.85 -20.02 1.90
C GLU A 80 -1.98 -19.66 0.42
N ARG A 81 -2.65 -20.50 -0.39
CA ARG A 81 -2.91 -20.22 -1.81
C ARG A 81 -3.72 -18.94 -1.99
N LEU A 82 -4.74 -18.73 -1.17
CA LEU A 82 -5.55 -17.51 -1.18
C LEU A 82 -4.72 -16.30 -0.73
N ALA A 83 -4.02 -16.39 0.41
CA ALA A 83 -3.19 -15.32 0.94
C ALA A 83 -2.04 -14.89 0.00
N ALA A 84 -1.60 -15.79 -0.90
CA ALA A 84 -0.60 -15.49 -1.92
C ALA A 84 -1.13 -14.63 -3.07
N VAL A 85 -2.45 -14.46 -3.20
CA VAL A 85 -3.05 -13.59 -4.21
C VAL A 85 -2.96 -12.15 -3.73
N ASP A 86 -2.00 -11.41 -4.27
CA ASP A 86 -1.81 -9.99 -3.95
C ASP A 86 -2.87 -9.14 -4.66
N PRO A 87 -3.81 -8.50 -3.91
CA PRO A 87 -4.86 -7.68 -4.49
C PRO A 87 -4.32 -6.45 -5.25
N THR A 88 -3.12 -5.96 -4.93
CA THR A 88 -2.53 -4.77 -5.56
C THR A 88 -2.02 -5.02 -6.99
N GLN A 89 -1.94 -6.29 -7.40
CA GLN A 89 -1.52 -6.71 -8.74
C GLN A 89 -2.66 -6.73 -9.76
N TYR A 90 -3.88 -6.36 -9.35
CA TYR A 90 -5.06 -6.35 -10.20
C TYR A 90 -5.50 -4.90 -10.49
N ASP A 91 -5.90 -4.65 -11.74
CA ASP A 91 -6.39 -3.34 -12.17
C ASP A 91 -7.86 -3.09 -11.81
N ASP A 92 -8.58 -4.16 -11.47
CA ASP A 92 -9.98 -4.11 -11.10
C ASP A 92 -10.36 -5.20 -10.08
N ILE A 93 -11.38 -4.90 -9.28
CA ILE A 93 -11.83 -5.77 -8.18
C ILE A 93 -12.50 -7.05 -8.67
N ARG A 94 -13.03 -7.08 -9.90
CA ARG A 94 -13.73 -8.23 -10.47
C ARG A 94 -12.71 -9.30 -10.87
N SER A 95 -11.60 -8.91 -11.48
CA SER A 95 -10.50 -9.82 -11.82
C SER A 95 -9.92 -10.47 -10.56
N PHE A 96 -9.69 -9.70 -9.50
CA PHE A 96 -9.26 -10.25 -8.20
C PHE A 96 -10.30 -11.22 -7.60
N ARG A 97 -11.59 -10.85 -7.59
CA ARG A 97 -12.69 -11.72 -7.14
C ARG A 97 -12.69 -13.06 -7.88
N ASN A 98 -12.62 -13.01 -9.21
CA ASN A 98 -12.65 -14.20 -10.05
C ASN A 98 -11.47 -15.12 -9.70
N ARG A 99 -10.28 -14.56 -9.49
CA ARG A 99 -9.14 -15.37 -9.09
C ARG A 99 -9.32 -16.07 -7.75
N LEU A 100 -9.90 -15.39 -6.75
CA LEU A 100 -10.22 -16.02 -5.47
C LEU A 100 -11.23 -17.17 -5.64
N ALA A 101 -12.28 -16.93 -6.44
CA ALA A 101 -13.30 -17.95 -6.72
C ALA A 101 -12.69 -19.18 -7.42
N GLU A 102 -11.88 -18.98 -8.46
CA GLU A 102 -11.17 -20.04 -9.18
C GLU A 102 -10.34 -20.92 -8.25
N ILE A 103 -9.55 -20.31 -7.34
CA ILE A 103 -8.70 -21.06 -6.40
C ILE A 103 -9.54 -21.96 -5.48
N ILE A 104 -10.69 -21.48 -5.04
CA ILE A 104 -11.62 -22.23 -4.19
C ILE A 104 -12.33 -23.33 -5.01
N GLU A 105 -12.75 -23.03 -6.23
CA GLU A 105 -13.35 -24.00 -7.15
C GLU A 105 -12.39 -25.15 -7.47
N GLU A 106 -11.14 -24.85 -7.80
CA GLU A 106 -10.07 -25.83 -8.02
C GLU A 106 -9.88 -26.73 -6.79
N HIS A 107 -9.97 -26.17 -5.59
CA HIS A 107 -9.86 -26.94 -4.34
C HIS A 107 -11.10 -27.82 -4.11
N LEU A 108 -12.30 -27.31 -4.38
CA LEU A 108 -13.53 -28.09 -4.24
C LEU A 108 -13.64 -29.22 -5.28
N ALA A 109 -13.03 -29.06 -6.46
CA ALA A 109 -13.00 -30.07 -7.50
C ALA A 109 -12.24 -31.35 -7.09
N SER A 110 -11.36 -31.28 -6.08
CA SER A 110 -10.71 -32.47 -5.52
C SER A 110 -11.54 -33.21 -4.48
N ASP A 111 -12.82 -32.85 -4.31
CA ASP A 111 -13.77 -33.39 -3.32
C ASP A 111 -13.19 -33.47 -1.89
N PRO A 112 -12.74 -32.35 -1.32
CA PRO A 112 -12.15 -32.34 0.01
C PRO A 112 -13.22 -32.51 1.09
N ILE A 113 -12.80 -32.95 2.28
CA ILE A 113 -13.64 -32.88 3.47
C ILE A 113 -13.89 -31.41 3.79
N ILE A 114 -15.16 -31.03 3.92
CA ILE A 114 -15.56 -29.64 4.17
C ILE A 114 -15.64 -29.39 5.68
N ASN A 115 -14.64 -28.67 6.20
CA ASN A 115 -14.66 -28.18 7.58
C ASN A 115 -15.72 -27.09 7.76
N GLN A 116 -16.29 -27.03 8.96
CA GLN A 116 -17.22 -25.99 9.38
C GLN A 116 -16.49 -25.01 10.30
N ALA A 117 -16.83 -23.73 10.18
CA ALA A 117 -16.38 -22.69 11.09
C ALA A 117 -16.92 -22.96 12.50
N PRO A 118 -16.11 -22.72 13.54
CA PRO A 118 -16.61 -22.73 14.91
C PRO A 118 -17.81 -21.78 15.09
N PRO A 119 -18.74 -22.09 16.01
CA PRO A 119 -19.86 -21.20 16.31
C PRO A 119 -19.39 -19.79 16.65
N GLY A 120 -19.93 -18.78 15.97
CA GLY A 120 -19.57 -17.37 16.15
C GLY A 120 -18.32 -16.92 15.38
N SER A 121 -17.68 -17.81 14.62
CA SER A 121 -16.52 -17.52 13.78
C SER A 121 -16.83 -17.58 12.28
N GLN A 122 -18.11 -17.46 11.91
CA GLN A 122 -18.49 -17.36 10.49
C GLN A 122 -17.83 -16.14 9.84
N PHE A 123 -17.49 -16.26 8.55
CA PHE A 123 -17.06 -15.11 7.77
C PHE A 123 -18.25 -14.18 7.61
N ASN A 124 -18.15 -12.95 8.11
CA ASN A 124 -19.18 -11.94 7.94
C ASN A 124 -18.77 -11.04 6.79
N PHE A 125 -19.56 -11.04 5.72
CA PHE A 125 -19.30 -10.13 4.62
C PHE A 125 -19.68 -8.71 5.07
N CYS A 126 -18.74 -7.80 4.95
CA CYS A 126 -18.89 -6.37 5.22
C CYS A 126 -18.58 -5.61 3.94
N GLU A 127 -19.20 -4.46 3.78
CA GLU A 127 -19.02 -3.57 2.64
C GLU A 127 -18.45 -2.24 3.09
N SER A 128 -17.60 -1.65 2.26
CA SER A 128 -17.06 -0.32 2.52
C SER A 128 -17.45 0.67 1.44
N THR A 129 -18.09 1.75 1.88
CA THR A 129 -18.39 2.90 1.04
C THR A 129 -17.39 4.01 1.36
N SER A 130 -16.62 4.42 0.36
CA SER A 130 -15.63 5.49 0.51
C SER A 130 -16.24 6.86 0.22
N VAL A 131 -16.06 7.78 1.16
CA VAL A 131 -16.31 9.21 0.99
C VAL A 131 -14.98 9.87 0.64
N ILE A 132 -14.91 10.47 -0.55
CA ILE A 132 -13.71 11.16 -1.03
C ILE A 132 -13.80 12.64 -0.68
N LEU A 133 -12.76 13.14 -0.04
CA LEU A 133 -12.68 14.50 0.47
C LEU A 133 -11.46 15.19 -0.11
N ASP A 134 -11.66 16.44 -0.50
CA ASP A 134 -10.59 17.35 -0.88
C ASP A 134 -9.86 17.82 0.37
N THR A 135 -8.52 17.73 0.41
CA THR A 135 -7.74 18.18 1.56
C THR A 135 -7.45 19.68 1.53
N GLY A 136 -7.77 20.37 0.44
CA GLY A 136 -7.37 21.75 0.16
C GLY A 136 -5.88 21.89 -0.21
N THR A 137 -5.09 20.81 -0.16
CA THR A 137 -3.66 20.84 -0.50
C THR A 137 -3.48 20.68 -2.00
N ARG A 138 -2.60 21.51 -2.59
CA ARG A 138 -2.30 21.54 -4.02
C ARG A 138 -0.80 21.58 -4.27
N ALA A 139 -0.39 21.10 -5.44
CA ALA A 139 0.97 21.27 -5.92
C ALA A 139 0.97 21.61 -7.42
N GLY A 140 1.42 22.81 -7.77
CA GLY A 140 1.62 23.26 -9.14
C GLY A 140 2.98 22.88 -9.72
N ASN A 141 3.92 22.42 -8.91
CA ASN A 141 5.25 22.01 -9.36
C ASN A 141 5.84 20.93 -8.44
N LEU A 142 7.02 20.43 -8.80
CA LEU A 142 7.68 19.36 -8.07
C LEU A 142 8.08 19.74 -6.63
N ASP A 143 8.39 21.01 -6.34
CA ASP A 143 8.78 21.43 -4.97
C ASP A 143 7.57 21.42 -4.06
N GLU A 144 6.47 22.01 -4.53
CA GLU A 144 5.19 22.00 -3.83
C GLU A 144 4.67 20.57 -3.63
N PHE A 145 4.89 19.69 -4.61
CA PHE A 145 4.51 18.28 -4.49
C PHE A 145 5.31 17.58 -3.38
N ILE A 146 6.64 17.77 -3.33
CA ILE A 146 7.50 17.21 -2.28
C ILE A 146 7.12 17.75 -0.91
N GLN A 147 6.83 19.05 -0.80
CA GLN A 147 6.41 19.67 0.45
C GLN A 147 5.06 19.09 0.90
N ALA A 148 4.07 19.04 0.01
CA ALA A 148 2.75 18.48 0.29
C ALA A 148 2.85 17.00 0.68
N LEU A 149 3.67 16.20 0.00
CA LEU A 149 3.90 14.79 0.32
C LEU A 149 4.34 14.58 1.79
N GLY A 150 5.11 15.52 2.35
CA GLY A 150 5.53 15.52 3.75
C GLY A 150 4.46 15.93 4.76
N MET A 151 3.37 16.52 4.31
CA MET A 151 2.30 17.02 5.18
C MET A 151 1.01 16.20 5.07
N ILE A 152 0.76 15.54 3.94
CA ILE A 152 -0.46 14.77 3.73
C ILE A 152 -0.55 13.57 4.66
N THR A 153 -1.78 13.22 5.03
CA THR A 153 -2.04 12.08 5.90
C THR A 153 -1.80 10.74 5.21
N ARG A 154 -1.64 9.66 6.00
CA ARG A 154 -1.61 8.28 5.48
C ARG A 154 -2.83 7.93 4.62
N ARG A 155 -4.00 8.46 4.97
CA ARG A 155 -5.23 8.20 4.20
C ARG A 155 -5.18 8.83 2.82
N SER A 156 -4.57 10.01 2.68
CA SER A 156 -4.35 10.63 1.38
C SER A 156 -3.34 9.85 0.54
N LEU A 157 -2.23 9.40 1.14
CA LEU A 157 -1.28 8.49 0.47
C LEU A 157 -1.96 7.21 -0.03
N TYR A 158 -2.70 6.54 0.86
CA TYR A 158 -3.44 5.33 0.51
C TYR A 158 -4.42 5.56 -0.64
N TYR A 159 -5.16 6.68 -0.59
CA TYR A 159 -6.09 7.02 -1.65
C TYR A 159 -5.40 7.11 -3.02
N HIS A 160 -4.32 7.89 -3.12
CA HIS A 160 -3.65 8.14 -4.39
C HIS A 160 -2.81 6.97 -4.92
N LEU A 161 -2.28 6.13 -4.01
CA LEU A 161 -1.42 5.00 -4.39
C LEU A 161 -2.19 3.70 -4.62
N PHE A 162 -3.33 3.51 -3.94
CA PHE A 162 -4.07 2.24 -3.96
C PHE A 162 -5.51 2.43 -4.43
N GLU A 163 -6.30 3.19 -3.67
CA GLU A 163 -7.76 3.17 -3.79
C GLU A 163 -8.23 3.79 -5.12
N ALA A 164 -7.66 4.94 -5.49
CA ALA A 164 -8.01 5.64 -6.72
C ALA A 164 -7.74 4.78 -7.96
N ARG A 165 -6.62 4.03 -7.97
CA ARG A 165 -6.24 3.17 -9.09
C ARG A 165 -7.32 2.14 -9.39
N ILE A 166 -7.74 1.38 -8.38
CA ILE A 166 -8.70 0.29 -8.54
C ILE A 166 -10.12 0.83 -8.74
N ARG A 167 -10.51 1.85 -7.97
CA ARG A 167 -11.85 2.44 -8.05
C ARG A 167 -12.11 3.14 -9.39
N LEU A 168 -11.10 3.77 -9.96
CA LEU A 168 -11.20 4.54 -11.19
C LEU A 168 -10.64 3.80 -12.42
N HIS A 169 -10.26 2.53 -12.27
CA HIS A 169 -9.65 1.70 -13.32
C HIS A 169 -8.46 2.39 -14.01
N ARG A 170 -7.61 3.04 -13.21
CA ARG A 170 -6.42 3.72 -13.73
C ARG A 170 -5.31 2.68 -13.94
N PHE A 171 -4.52 2.90 -14.99
CA PHE A 171 -3.39 2.05 -15.32
C PHE A 171 -2.24 2.16 -14.29
N ASP A 172 -2.22 3.21 -13.47
CA ASP A 172 -1.17 3.51 -12.51
C ASP A 172 -1.71 4.36 -11.34
N ASN A 173 -0.85 4.66 -10.37
CA ASN A 173 -1.13 5.52 -9.25
C ASN A 173 -1.19 7.00 -9.66
N ASP A 174 -1.95 7.80 -8.88
CA ASP A 174 -2.23 9.20 -9.21
C ASP A 174 -0.95 10.06 -9.29
N PHE A 175 0.07 9.74 -8.48
CA PHE A 175 1.33 10.50 -8.48
C PHE A 175 2.12 10.26 -9.75
N SER A 176 2.30 9.00 -10.16
CA SER A 176 2.98 8.65 -11.41
C SER A 176 2.26 9.23 -12.62
N ILE A 177 0.93 9.17 -12.65
CA ILE A 177 0.12 9.76 -13.74
C ILE A 177 0.39 11.27 -13.83
N TRP A 178 0.28 12.00 -12.72
CA TRP A 178 0.47 13.44 -12.74
C TRP A 178 1.91 13.86 -13.08
N LEU A 179 2.92 13.17 -12.54
CA LEU A 179 4.32 13.44 -12.85
C LEU A 179 4.61 13.27 -14.35
N ARG A 180 4.05 12.22 -14.95
CA ARG A 180 4.21 11.94 -16.38
C ARG A 180 3.48 12.94 -17.26
N GLU A 181 2.19 13.15 -17.00
CA GLU A 181 1.30 13.89 -17.89
C GLU A 181 1.36 15.40 -17.71
N HIS A 182 1.72 15.89 -16.51
CA HIS A 182 1.64 17.30 -16.18
C HIS A 182 2.96 17.94 -15.79
N LEU A 183 3.97 17.16 -15.39
CA LEU A 183 5.33 17.67 -15.15
C LEU A 183 6.37 17.20 -16.17
N GLU A 184 5.95 16.40 -17.17
CA GLU A 184 6.83 15.84 -18.21
C GLU A 184 8.04 15.10 -17.60
N ALA A 185 7.82 14.37 -16.50
CA ALA A 185 8.85 13.65 -15.75
C ALA A 185 8.62 12.13 -15.77
N PRO A 186 8.63 11.48 -16.95
CA PRO A 186 8.33 10.06 -17.09
C PRO A 186 9.33 9.16 -16.34
N GLU A 187 10.58 9.57 -16.17
CA GLU A 187 11.59 8.78 -15.46
C GLU A 187 11.28 8.65 -13.97
N ILE A 188 10.80 9.74 -13.34
CA ILE A 188 10.35 9.73 -11.95
C ILE A 188 9.10 8.87 -11.81
N ALA A 189 8.14 9.07 -12.72
CA ALA A 189 6.90 8.30 -12.74
C ALA A 189 7.20 6.80 -12.83
N ASP A 190 8.05 6.37 -13.75
CA ASP A 190 8.44 4.97 -13.93
C ASP A 190 9.11 4.37 -12.68
N GLU A 191 9.92 5.14 -11.94
CA GLU A 191 10.51 4.67 -10.69
C GLU A 191 9.47 4.49 -9.58
N ILE A 192 8.50 5.42 -9.48
CA ILE A 192 7.42 5.33 -8.50
C ILE A 192 6.50 4.15 -8.82
N SER A 193 6.16 3.93 -10.10
CA SER A 193 5.28 2.83 -10.52
C SER A 193 5.86 1.44 -10.27
N LYS A 194 7.20 1.34 -10.18
CA LYS A 194 7.91 0.09 -9.84
C LYS A 194 7.93 -0.22 -8.34
N LEU A 195 7.46 0.69 -7.49
CA LEU A 195 7.39 0.43 -6.06
C LEU A 195 6.39 -0.70 -5.79
N ASP A 196 6.88 -1.75 -5.13
CA ASP A 196 6.04 -2.83 -4.64
C ASP A 196 5.28 -2.35 -3.41
N ILE A 197 4.10 -1.77 -3.64
CA ILE A 197 3.28 -1.15 -2.59
C ILE A 197 2.68 -2.19 -1.61
N SER A 198 2.71 -3.49 -1.92
CA SER A 198 2.14 -4.52 -1.04
C SER A 198 3.06 -4.96 0.10
N VAL A 199 4.34 -4.60 0.05
CA VAL A 199 5.37 -5.04 1.02
C VAL A 199 5.91 -3.94 1.93
N TYR A 200 5.43 -2.70 1.77
CA TYR A 200 5.81 -1.53 2.55
C TYR A 200 4.59 -0.88 3.21
N SER A 201 4.74 -0.40 4.44
CA SER A 201 3.71 0.45 5.03
C SER A 201 3.63 1.78 4.28
N LEU A 202 2.50 2.48 4.36
CA LEU A 202 2.30 3.79 3.69
C LEU A 202 3.40 4.80 4.03
N GLU A 203 3.89 4.70 5.25
CA GLU A 203 4.94 5.53 5.80
C GLU A 203 6.32 5.19 5.21
N GLN A 204 6.62 3.89 5.04
CA GLN A 204 7.80 3.47 4.28
C GLN A 204 7.70 3.89 2.81
N ILE A 205 6.51 3.75 2.19
CA ILE A 205 6.29 4.21 0.82
C ILE A 205 6.56 5.71 0.71
N ARG A 206 6.08 6.53 1.66
CA ARG A 206 6.41 7.97 1.71
C ARG A 206 7.93 8.20 1.71
N GLY A 207 8.67 7.45 2.53
CA GLY A 207 10.13 7.50 2.55
C GLY A 207 10.79 7.12 1.22
N HIS A 208 10.30 6.08 0.55
CA HIS A 208 10.76 5.69 -0.78
C HIS A 208 10.49 6.78 -1.83
N LEU A 209 9.30 7.39 -1.80
CA LEU A 209 8.94 8.51 -2.69
C LEU A 209 9.90 9.68 -2.50
N PHE A 210 10.20 10.05 -1.25
CA PHE A 210 11.18 11.10 -0.96
C PHE A 210 12.57 10.81 -1.54
N ILE A 211 13.05 9.57 -1.45
CA ILE A 211 14.35 9.18 -2.01
C ILE A 211 14.35 9.30 -3.54
N ILE A 212 13.29 8.82 -4.21
CA ILE A 212 13.15 8.91 -5.67
C ILE A 212 13.15 10.38 -6.12
N LEU A 213 12.27 11.18 -5.53
CA LEU A 213 12.12 12.61 -5.86
C LEU A 213 13.40 13.39 -5.57
N GLY A 214 14.11 13.02 -4.50
CA GLY A 214 15.39 13.59 -4.10
C GLY A 214 16.52 13.40 -5.09
N LYS A 215 16.71 12.15 -5.53
CA LYS A 215 17.72 11.81 -6.54
C LYS A 215 17.54 12.63 -7.81
N PHE A 216 16.30 12.77 -8.27
CA PHE A 216 15.98 13.55 -9.47
C PHE A 216 16.31 15.04 -9.32
N ARG A 217 16.18 15.59 -8.11
CA ARG A 217 16.57 16.99 -7.82
C ARG A 217 18.08 17.23 -7.78
N GLY A 218 18.90 16.20 -7.94
CA GLY A 218 20.34 16.28 -7.66
C GLY A 218 20.63 16.55 -6.18
N VAL A 219 19.62 16.40 -5.31
CA VAL A 219 19.78 16.51 -3.86
C VAL A 219 20.18 15.12 -3.38
N PRO A 220 21.44 14.92 -2.97
CA PRO A 220 21.87 13.60 -2.52
C PRO A 220 20.99 13.21 -1.33
N PRO A 221 20.61 11.93 -1.17
CA PRO A 221 19.66 11.50 -0.15
C PRO A 221 19.97 11.99 1.28
N ARG A 222 21.25 12.33 1.58
CA ARG A 222 21.74 12.97 2.82
C ARG A 222 21.26 14.41 3.07
N GLU A 223 21.12 15.23 2.03
CA GLU A 223 20.58 16.60 2.14
C GLU A 223 19.05 16.58 2.21
N LEU A 224 18.44 15.52 1.68
CA LEU A 224 17.03 15.27 1.87
C LEU A 224 16.68 15.07 3.34
N VAL A 225 17.52 14.34 4.08
CA VAL A 225 17.41 14.17 5.53
C VAL A 225 17.40 15.53 6.25
N LYS A 226 18.22 16.52 5.84
CA LYS A 226 18.20 17.86 6.47
C LYS A 226 16.90 18.65 6.24
N LYS A 227 16.30 18.56 5.04
CA LYS A 227 14.95 19.14 4.79
C LYS A 227 13.84 18.34 5.48
N VAL A 228 14.01 17.02 5.53
CA VAL A 228 13.16 16.08 6.26
C VAL A 228 13.21 16.31 7.77
N VAL A 229 14.31 16.81 8.33
CA VAL A 229 14.43 17.12 9.76
C VAL A 229 13.59 18.35 10.15
N GLN A 230 13.07 19.11 9.17
CA GLN A 230 12.01 20.09 9.40
C GLN A 230 10.60 19.45 9.44
N LEU A 231 10.47 18.16 9.16
CA LEU A 231 9.23 17.40 9.35
C LEU A 231 9.05 17.06 10.84
N PRO A 232 7.81 16.78 11.28
CA PRO A 232 7.52 16.37 12.65
C PRO A 232 8.39 15.19 13.09
N ALA A 233 8.75 15.13 14.37
CA ALA A 233 9.70 14.16 14.92
C ALA A 233 9.34 12.69 14.59
N GLU A 234 8.05 12.39 14.48
CA GLU A 234 7.51 11.07 14.15
C GLU A 234 7.88 10.62 12.72
N MET A 235 8.10 11.56 11.79
CA MET A 235 8.55 11.28 10.42
C MET A 235 10.06 11.02 10.34
N ILE A 236 10.85 11.60 11.25
CA ILE A 236 12.30 11.40 11.32
C ILE A 236 12.60 9.97 11.77
N GLU A 237 11.96 9.50 12.84
CA GLU A 237 12.11 8.12 13.35
C GLU A 237 11.74 7.07 12.29
N LEU A 238 10.69 7.35 11.53
CA LEU A 238 10.22 6.46 10.47
C LEU A 238 11.14 6.39 9.25
N LEU A 239 11.76 7.51 8.87
CA LEU A 239 12.76 7.53 7.81
C LEU A 239 14.02 6.75 8.22
N MET A 240 14.35 6.73 9.52
CA MET A 240 15.38 5.82 10.03
C MET A 240 15.01 4.35 9.91
N ASP A 241 13.73 3.98 10.00
CA ASP A 241 13.27 2.58 9.83
C ASP A 241 13.21 2.13 8.36
N THR A 242 13.03 3.07 7.44
CA THR A 242 12.93 2.84 5.99
C THR A 242 14.30 2.73 5.32
N ILE A 243 15.29 3.42 5.90
CA ILE A 243 16.66 3.48 5.40
C ILE A 243 17.54 2.51 6.21
N SER A 244 18.31 1.62 5.57
CA SER A 244 19.34 0.88 6.31
C SER A 244 20.52 1.80 6.58
N TYR A 245 20.44 2.60 7.64
CA TYR A 245 21.55 3.44 8.08
C TYR A 245 22.14 2.89 9.38
N PRO A 246 23.47 2.81 9.53
CA PRO A 246 24.06 2.45 10.81
C PRO A 246 23.66 3.50 11.85
N VAL A 247 22.89 3.11 12.88
CA VAL A 247 22.41 4.00 13.96
C VAL A 247 23.52 4.84 14.57
N ARG A 248 24.74 4.29 14.65
CA ARG A 248 25.93 5.02 15.15
C ARG A 248 26.34 6.19 14.26
N SER A 249 26.19 6.08 12.95
CA SER A 249 26.52 7.15 12.01
C SER A 249 25.49 8.28 12.07
N LEU A 250 24.22 7.93 12.30
CA LEU A 250 23.15 8.90 12.43
C LEU A 250 23.18 9.64 13.78
N ASN A 251 23.38 8.93 14.89
CA ASN A 251 23.53 9.57 16.20
C ASN A 251 24.73 10.52 16.23
N ARG A 252 25.83 10.18 15.55
CA ARG A 252 26.98 11.10 15.40
C ARG A 252 26.66 12.30 14.51
N PHE A 253 25.78 12.16 13.53
CA PHE A 253 25.34 13.29 12.70
C PHE A 253 24.40 14.22 13.47
N ILE A 254 23.43 13.67 14.19
CA ILE A 254 22.50 14.41 15.07
C ILE A 254 23.29 15.16 16.16
N ASP A 255 24.34 14.54 16.70
CA ASP A 255 25.25 15.14 17.68
C ASP A 255 26.30 16.11 17.07
N GLU A 256 26.23 16.43 15.76
CA GLU A 256 27.22 17.24 15.02
C GLU A 256 28.68 16.72 15.06
N LYS A 257 28.89 15.46 15.47
CA LYS A 257 30.20 14.81 15.62
C LYS A 257 30.81 14.32 14.31
N ILE A 258 30.08 14.34 13.21
CA ILE A 258 30.53 13.97 11.86
C ILE A 258 29.94 14.95 10.84
N LYS A 259 30.73 15.37 9.86
CA LYS A 259 30.26 16.28 8.81
C LYS A 259 29.42 15.56 7.74
N PRO A 260 28.46 16.24 7.10
CA PRO A 260 27.58 15.64 6.09
C PRO A 260 28.32 14.91 4.95
N GLU A 261 29.50 15.41 4.57
CA GLU A 261 30.36 14.84 3.54
C GLU A 261 30.96 13.47 3.90
N ASP A 262 31.05 13.13 5.18
CA ASP A 262 31.68 11.91 5.69
C ASP A 262 30.67 10.77 5.95
N LEU A 263 29.39 11.00 5.65
CA LEU A 263 28.32 10.02 5.83
C LEU A 263 28.32 8.96 4.70
N PRO A 264 28.14 7.66 5.02
CA PRO A 264 28.15 6.59 4.03
C PRO A 264 26.97 6.68 3.06
N ASP A 265 27.11 6.15 1.84
CA ASP A 265 26.05 6.23 0.83
C ASP A 265 24.75 5.53 1.27
N LEU A 266 23.61 6.16 0.97
CA LEU A 266 22.27 5.71 1.37
C LEU A 266 21.85 4.46 0.58
N ARG A 267 21.79 3.32 1.26
CA ARG A 267 21.32 2.04 0.67
C ARG A 267 19.88 1.76 1.10
N LEU A 268 19.00 1.59 0.12
CA LEU A 268 17.65 1.05 0.35
C LEU A 268 17.77 -0.36 0.95
N ARG A 269 16.94 -0.69 1.95
CA ARG A 269 16.82 -2.08 2.41
C ARG A 269 16.16 -2.89 1.30
N SER A 270 16.95 -3.61 0.51
CA SER A 270 16.40 -4.69 -0.31
C SER A 270 15.95 -5.80 0.63
N LYS A 271 14.64 -5.99 0.81
CA LYS A 271 14.16 -7.31 1.23
C LYS A 271 14.42 -8.23 0.04
N ASN A 272 15.56 -8.93 0.07
CA ASN A 272 15.81 -10.04 -0.84
C ASN A 272 14.56 -10.93 -0.85
N LYS A 273 13.95 -11.12 -2.02
CA LYS A 273 13.12 -12.30 -2.27
C LYS A 273 14.01 -13.50 -1.96
N ARG A 274 13.85 -14.11 -0.78
CA ARG A 274 14.37 -15.46 -0.59
C ARG A 274 13.57 -16.33 -1.57
N GLY A 275 14.25 -16.78 -2.63
CA GLY A 275 13.70 -17.71 -3.63
C GLY A 275 13.01 -18.88 -2.94
N LYS A 276 11.87 -19.33 -3.45
CA LYS A 276 11.85 -20.34 -4.52
C LYS A 276 12.95 -21.38 -4.30
N LYS A 277 12.67 -22.34 -3.44
CA LYS A 277 12.87 -23.75 -3.73
C LYS A 277 11.53 -24.44 -3.52
#